data_AF-A0AAP2E2Y0-F1
#
_entry.id   AF-A0AAP2E2Y0-F1
#
_cell.length_a   1.000
_cell.length_b   1.000
_cell.length_c   1.000
_cell.angle_alpha   90.00
_cell.angle_beta   90.00
_cell.angle_gamma   90.00
#
_symmetry.space_group_name_H-M   'P 1'
#
loop_
_entity.id
_entity.type
_entity.pdbx_description
1 polymer ?
#
loop_
_entity_poly.entity_id
_entity_poly.type
_entity_poly.pdbx_seq_one_letter_code
_entity_poly.pdbx_strand_id
1 'polypeptide(L)'
;MKKTVEFLRSEAFVFLTLLAVITSQVVHTMHLFETVRVFDLSFEVNGERITAPNWAHAFVFAIAIESAILMFILNGKRLPSKIYAIGSLLTNLLYYKAWQLPLSGMAASVLISSMLAGSIWFFSDLFAEKVDAPRMKAKTSDEEDNLKDLLAEETRKITFKTTMPANAR
;
A
#
# COMPACT_ATOMS: atom_id res chain seq x y z
N MET A 1 -28.87 -8.41 -3.82
CA MET A 1 -27.68 -9.28 -4.00
C MET A 1 -26.73 -8.79 -5.09
N LYS A 2 -27.13 -8.64 -6.37
CA LYS A 2 -26.22 -8.15 -7.43
C LYS A 2 -25.57 -6.80 -7.12
N LYS A 3 -26.38 -5.79 -6.75
CA LYS A 3 -25.90 -4.46 -6.34
C LYS A 3 -24.94 -4.48 -5.14
N THR A 4 -25.16 -5.39 -4.19
CA THR A 4 -24.29 -5.54 -3.00
C THR A 4 -22.93 -6.13 -3.38
N VAL A 5 -22.91 -7.14 -4.24
CA VAL A 5 -21.66 -7.74 -4.73
C VAL A 5 -20.89 -6.76 -5.63
N GLU A 6 -21.59 -5.97 -6.45
CA GLU A 6 -21.00 -4.88 -7.23
C GLU A 6 -20.38 -3.81 -6.34
N PHE A 7 -21.06 -3.42 -5.25
CA PHE A 7 -20.52 -2.48 -4.27
C PHE A 7 -19.27 -3.03 -3.58
N LEU A 8 -19.27 -4.29 -3.13
CA LEU A 8 -18.11 -4.93 -2.49
C LEU A 8 -16.89 -5.02 -3.42
N ARG A 9 -17.09 -5.02 -4.74
CA ARG A 9 -16.02 -4.99 -5.74
C ARG A 9 -15.61 -3.57 -6.17
N SER A 10 -16.35 -2.56 -5.71
CA SER A 10 -16.11 -1.18 -6.09
C SER A 10 -14.83 -0.62 -5.47
N GLU A 11 -14.23 0.36 -6.15
CA GLU A 11 -13.06 1.07 -5.62
C GLU A 11 -13.39 1.86 -4.35
N ALA A 12 -14.62 2.35 -4.24
CA ALA A 12 -15.12 3.05 -3.05
C ALA A 12 -15.10 2.14 -1.81
N PHE A 13 -15.50 0.87 -1.95
CA PHE A 13 -15.45 -0.07 -0.84
C PHE A 13 -14.01 -0.41 -0.43
N VAL A 14 -13.09 -0.56 -1.39
CA VAL A 14 -11.66 -0.76 -1.12
C VAL A 14 -11.09 0.44 -0.35
N PHE A 15 -11.41 1.67 -0.79
CA PHE A 15 -10.98 2.89 -0.11
C PHE A 15 -11.53 3.01 1.31
N LEU A 16 -12.83 2.76 1.50
CA LEU A 16 -13.47 2.77 2.83
C LEU A 16 -12.87 1.73 3.76
N THR A 17 -12.60 0.52 3.24
CA THR A 17 -11.95 -0.55 3.99
C THR A 17 -10.55 -0.12 4.41
N LEU A 18 -9.78 0.47 3.50
CA LEU A 18 -8.44 0.98 3.80
C LEU A 18 -8.47 2.06 4.88
N LEU A 19 -9.42 3.00 4.79
CA LEU A 19 -9.59 4.07 5.78
C LEU A 19 -9.93 3.52 7.18
N ALA A 20 -10.83 2.52 7.24
CA ALA A 20 -11.18 1.85 8.49
C ALA A 20 -9.99 1.10 9.09
N VAL A 21 -9.22 0.39 8.26
CA VAL A 21 -8.01 -0.32 8.68
C VAL A 21 -6.97 0.66 9.22
N ILE A 22 -6.66 1.75 8.50
CA ILE A 22 -5.69 2.76 8.92
C ILE A 22 -6.10 3.39 10.25
N THR A 23 -7.38 3.76 10.40
CA THR A 23 -7.89 4.36 11.64
C THR A 23 -7.69 3.42 12.83
N SER A 24 -8.02 2.13 12.66
CA SER A 24 -7.81 1.12 13.69
C SER A 24 -6.33 0.88 13.97
N GLN A 25 -5.48 0.89 12.95
CA GLN A 25 -4.04 0.69 13.09
C GLN A 25 -3.37 1.86 13.82
N VAL A 26 -3.78 3.11 13.56
CA VAL A 26 -3.27 4.27 14.30
C VAL A 26 -3.52 4.11 15.80
N VAL A 27 -4.75 3.78 16.21
CA VAL A 27 -5.09 3.57 17.63
C VAL A 27 -4.27 2.42 18.23
N HIS A 28 -4.11 1.34 17.48
CA HIS A 28 -3.32 0.20 17.93
C HIS A 28 -1.84 0.55 18.12
N THR A 29 -1.23 1.21 17.14
CA THR A 29 0.16 1.66 17.15
C THR A 29 0.41 2.67 18.27
N MET A 30 -0.55 3.56 18.56
CA MET A 30 -0.47 4.45 19.73
C MET A 30 -0.35 3.68 21.04
N HIS A 31 -1.19 2.65 21.23
CA HIS A 31 -1.18 1.84 22.43
C HIS A 31 0.10 1.04 22.60
N LEU A 32 0.60 0.46 21.50
CA LEU A 32 1.88 -0.24 21.46
C LEU A 32 3.04 0.70 21.79
N PHE A 33 3.03 1.91 21.21
CA PHE A 33 4.05 2.91 21.49
C PHE A 33 4.07 3.29 22.97
N GLU A 34 2.92 3.50 23.59
CA GLU A 34 2.85 3.85 25.01
C GLU A 34 3.42 2.75 25.93
N THR A 35 3.38 1.48 25.49
CA THR A 35 3.93 0.35 26.26
C THR A 35 5.45 0.19 26.14
N VAL A 36 6.06 0.72 25.06
CA VAL A 36 7.47 0.46 24.71
C VAL A 36 8.32 1.72 24.59
N ARG A 37 7.70 2.89 24.72
CA ARG A 37 8.36 4.18 24.66
C ARG A 37 9.59 4.26 25.57
N VAL A 38 10.64 4.86 25.02
CA VAL A 38 11.90 5.09 25.74
C VAL A 38 11.90 6.45 26.43
N PHE A 39 11.23 7.44 25.83
CA PHE A 39 11.17 8.81 26.34
C PHE A 39 9.82 9.06 27.02
N ASP A 40 9.87 9.39 28.31
CA ASP A 40 8.72 9.88 29.06
C ASP A 40 8.60 11.41 28.94
N LEU A 41 7.44 11.89 28.48
CA LEU A 41 7.10 13.31 28.34
C LEU A 41 6.02 13.70 29.36
N SER A 42 5.68 12.81 30.30
CA SER A 42 4.80 13.15 31.40
C SER A 42 5.50 14.10 32.37
N PHE A 43 4.70 14.96 32.98
CA PHE A 43 5.15 15.88 34.01
C PHE A 43 4.09 15.96 35.11
N GLU A 44 4.52 16.28 36.32
CA GLU A 44 3.63 16.41 37.46
C GLU A 44 3.20 17.87 37.65
N VAL A 45 1.89 18.10 37.77
CA VAL A 45 1.31 19.39 38.12
C VAL A 45 0.31 19.17 39.23
N ASN A 46 0.45 19.89 40.35
CA ASN A 46 -0.45 19.78 41.51
C ASN A 46 -0.60 18.35 42.06
N GLY A 47 0.44 17.51 41.95
CA GLY A 47 0.40 16.11 42.37
C GLY A 47 -0.31 15.16 41.40
N GLU A 48 -0.83 15.67 40.28
CA GLU A 48 -1.38 14.86 39.20
C GLU A 48 -0.34 14.68 38.10
N ARG A 49 -0.17 13.42 37.64
CA ARG A 49 0.71 13.10 36.52
C ARG A 49 -0.02 13.31 35.20
N ILE A 50 0.40 14.32 34.46
CA ILE A 50 -0.17 14.64 33.16
C ILE A 50 0.53 13.80 32.09
N THR A 51 -0.22 12.95 31.38
CA THR A 51 0.29 12.05 30.33
C THR A 51 -0.14 12.46 28.92
N ALA A 52 -0.93 13.52 28.76
CA ALA A 52 -1.41 13.98 27.45
C ALA A 52 -0.31 14.18 26.37
N PRO A 53 0.90 14.72 26.69
CA PRO A 53 1.98 14.84 25.71
C PRO A 53 2.45 13.49 25.16
N ASN A 54 2.36 12.43 25.96
CA ASN A 54 2.77 11.08 25.60
C ASN A 54 1.85 10.54 24.51
N TRP A 55 0.55 10.66 24.73
CA TRP A 55 -0.48 10.26 23.77
C TRP A 55 -0.42 11.09 22.50
N ALA A 56 -0.13 12.39 22.59
CA ALA A 56 0.06 13.24 21.42
C ALA A 56 1.28 12.78 20.59
N HIS A 57 2.41 12.49 21.25
CA HIS A 57 3.59 11.96 20.58
C HIS A 57 3.32 10.59 19.93
N ALA A 58 2.65 9.68 20.66
CA ALA A 58 2.26 8.37 20.15
C ALA A 58 1.35 8.48 18.91
N PHE A 59 0.42 9.44 18.90
CA PHE A 59 -0.47 9.70 17.77
C PHE A 59 0.29 10.21 16.55
N VAL A 60 1.17 11.20 16.72
CA VAL A 60 2.00 11.73 15.63
C VAL A 60 2.90 10.63 15.05
N PHE A 61 3.50 9.83 15.92
CA PHE A 61 4.34 8.71 15.52
C PHE A 61 3.54 7.65 14.73
N ALA A 62 2.37 7.27 15.22
CA ALA A 62 1.49 6.32 14.55
C ALA A 62 1.09 6.83 13.16
N ILE A 63 0.64 8.09 13.05
CA ILE A 63 0.30 8.69 11.75
C ILE A 63 1.50 8.70 10.80
N ALA A 64 2.69 9.06 11.27
CA ALA A 64 3.88 9.13 10.44
C ALA A 64 4.22 7.75 9.84
N ILE A 65 4.18 6.69 10.67
CA ILE A 65 4.43 5.32 10.22
C ILE A 65 3.34 4.87 9.24
N GLU A 66 2.07 4.99 9.60
CA GLU A 66 0.98 4.52 8.73
C GLU A 66 0.97 5.27 7.38
N SER A 67 1.26 6.58 7.40
CA SER A 67 1.37 7.38 6.17
C SER A 67 2.54 6.97 5.29
N ALA A 68 3.69 6.62 5.89
CA ALA A 68 4.85 6.15 5.15
C ALA A 68 4.57 4.81 4.45
N ILE A 69 3.90 3.87 5.13
CA ILE A 69 3.48 2.59 4.56
C ILE A 69 2.50 2.84 3.43
N LEU A 70 1.49 3.67 3.68
CA LEU A 70 0.46 4.00 2.70
C LEU A 70 1.09 4.60 1.43
N MET A 71 2.08 5.48 1.58
CA MET A 71 2.83 6.04 0.46
C MET A 71 3.50 4.95 -0.39
N PHE A 72 4.09 3.93 0.23
CA PHE A 72 4.72 2.82 -0.52
C PHE A 72 3.68 1.92 -1.21
N ILE A 73 2.57 1.62 -0.53
CA ILE A 73 1.47 0.82 -1.08
C ILE A 73 0.82 1.54 -2.27
N LEU A 74 0.44 2.82 -2.11
CA LEU A 74 -0.24 3.59 -3.14
C LEU A 74 0.65 3.88 -4.35
N ASN A 75 1.97 3.99 -4.17
CA ASN A 75 2.92 4.12 -5.28
C ASN A 75 3.24 2.79 -5.98
N GLY A 76 2.58 1.69 -5.60
CA GLY A 76 2.78 0.37 -6.20
C GLY A 76 4.17 -0.23 -5.95
N LYS A 77 4.90 0.23 -4.92
CA LYS A 77 6.26 -0.21 -4.62
C LYS A 77 6.24 -1.55 -3.87
N ARG A 78 6.13 -2.67 -4.61
CA ARG A 78 6.01 -4.02 -4.02
C ARG A 78 7.14 -4.39 -3.07
N LEU A 79 8.40 -4.15 -3.46
CA LEU A 79 9.55 -4.60 -2.66
C LEU A 79 9.67 -3.86 -1.31
N PRO A 80 9.65 -2.51 -1.26
CA PRO A 80 9.67 -1.78 0.01
C PRO A 80 8.51 -2.18 0.95
N SER A 81 7.29 -2.32 0.44
CA SER A 81 6.13 -2.71 1.25
C SER A 81 6.25 -4.13 1.81
N LYS A 82 6.88 -5.07 1.09
CA LYS A 82 7.12 -6.45 1.57
C LYS A 82 8.19 -6.49 2.66
N ILE A 83 9.27 -5.72 2.49
CA ILE A 83 10.30 -5.55 3.53
C ILE A 83 9.63 -4.95 4.78
N TYR A 84 8.78 -3.94 4.60
CA TYR A 84 8.04 -3.35 5.69
C TYR A 84 7.11 -4.35 6.38
N ALA A 85 6.37 -5.18 5.63
CA ALA A 85 5.50 -6.20 6.20
C ALA A 85 6.27 -7.18 7.11
N ILE A 86 7.48 -7.60 6.69
CA ILE A 86 8.35 -8.45 7.51
C ILE A 86 8.83 -7.68 8.75
N GLY A 87 9.26 -6.43 8.59
CA GLY A 87 9.64 -5.57 9.71
C GLY A 87 8.50 -5.41 10.72
N SER A 88 7.28 -5.15 10.24
CA SER A 88 6.07 -5.01 11.05
C SER A 88 5.75 -6.29 11.83
N LEU A 89 5.89 -7.47 11.21
CA LEU A 89 5.74 -8.75 11.90
C LEU A 89 6.72 -8.84 13.09
N LEU A 90 8.01 -8.60 12.83
CA LEU A 90 9.06 -8.70 13.85
C LEU A 90 8.85 -7.67 14.97
N THR A 91 8.58 -6.42 14.61
CA THR A 91 8.35 -5.35 15.58
C THR A 91 7.13 -5.62 16.46
N ASN A 92 6.03 -6.12 15.89
CA ASN A 92 4.85 -6.47 16.69
C ASN A 92 5.12 -7.63 17.65
N LEU A 93 5.82 -8.69 17.20
CA LEU A 93 6.25 -9.76 18.11
C LEU A 93 7.13 -9.23 19.24
N LEU A 94 8.00 -8.26 18.94
CA LEU A 94 8.83 -7.60 19.94
C LEU A 94 7.99 -6.82 20.96
N TYR A 95 7.02 -6.04 20.48
CA TYR A 95 6.16 -5.23 21.32
C TYR A 95 5.28 -6.06 22.25
N TYR A 96 4.74 -7.18 21.76
CA TYR A 96 3.97 -8.10 22.60
C TYR A 96 4.82 -8.91 23.57
N LYS A 97 6.15 -8.88 23.44
CA LYS A 97 7.09 -9.76 24.17
C LYS A 97 6.60 -11.20 24.08
N ALA A 98 6.26 -11.65 22.87
CA ALA A 98 5.50 -12.88 22.64
C ALA A 98 6.11 -14.12 23.34
N TRP A 99 7.44 -14.16 23.45
CA TRP A 99 8.21 -15.22 24.12
C TRP A 99 8.08 -15.26 25.65
N GLN A 100 7.50 -14.23 26.27
CA GLN A 100 7.21 -14.17 27.71
C GLN A 100 5.76 -14.56 28.04
N LEU A 101 4.92 -14.76 27.03
CA LEU A 101 3.51 -15.08 27.21
C LEU A 101 3.28 -16.59 27.36
N PRO A 102 2.21 -17.01 28.05
CA PRO A 102 1.75 -18.40 28.00
C PRO A 102 1.42 -18.80 26.55
N LEU A 103 1.46 -20.10 26.24
CA LEU A 103 1.35 -20.63 24.87
C LEU A 103 0.14 -20.05 24.09
N SER A 104 -1.01 -19.89 24.75
CA SER A 104 -2.21 -19.28 24.14
C SER A 104 -2.02 -17.82 23.78
N GLY A 105 -1.38 -17.02 24.66
CA GLY A 105 -1.06 -15.62 24.42
C GLY A 105 0.02 -15.45 23.35
N MET A 106 1.05 -16.30 23.36
CA MET A 106 2.06 -16.33 22.31
C MET A 106 1.41 -16.62 20.96
N ALA A 107 0.57 -17.66 20.85
CA ALA A 107 -0.13 -18.00 19.61
C ALA A 107 -1.03 -16.85 19.12
N ALA A 108 -1.77 -16.19 20.02
CA ALA A 108 -2.59 -15.04 19.69
C ALA A 108 -1.76 -13.86 19.17
N SER A 109 -0.64 -13.54 19.83
CA SER A 109 0.26 -12.46 19.40
C SER A 109 0.89 -12.73 18.03
N VAL A 110 1.29 -13.98 17.76
CA VAL A 110 1.83 -14.41 16.47
C VAL A 110 0.76 -14.30 15.39
N LEU A 111 -0.46 -14.76 15.67
CA LEU A 111 -1.57 -14.71 14.74
C LEU A 111 -1.93 -13.27 14.38
N ILE A 112 -2.10 -12.39 15.36
CA ILE A 112 -2.43 -10.97 15.13
C ILE A 112 -1.30 -10.29 14.35
N SER A 113 -0.04 -10.48 14.75
CA SER A 113 1.11 -9.88 14.07
C SER A 113 1.22 -10.36 12.61
N SER A 114 0.94 -11.64 12.37
CA SER A 114 0.95 -12.24 11.03
C SER A 114 -0.21 -11.72 10.18
N MET A 115 -1.40 -11.56 10.75
CA MET A 115 -2.54 -10.97 10.04
C MET A 115 -2.28 -9.50 9.66
N LEU A 116 -1.62 -8.74 10.55
CA LEU A 116 -1.25 -7.35 10.28
C LEU A 116 -0.20 -7.25 9.16
N ALA A 117 0.86 -8.05 9.22
CA ALA A 117 1.87 -8.10 8.17
C ALA A 117 1.29 -8.62 6.84
N GLY A 118 0.43 -9.64 6.91
CA GLY A 118 -0.25 -10.22 5.76
C GLY A 118 -1.18 -9.23 5.07
N SER A 119 -1.87 -8.37 5.82
CA SER A 119 -2.73 -7.33 5.23
C SER A 119 -1.91 -6.29 4.47
N ILE A 120 -0.79 -5.82 5.03
CA ILE A 120 0.14 -4.91 4.35
C ILE A 120 0.64 -5.53 3.03
N TRP A 121 1.03 -6.79 3.08
CA TRP A 121 1.49 -7.52 1.90
C TRP A 121 0.39 -7.64 0.84
N PHE A 122 -0.81 -8.05 1.25
CA PHE A 122 -1.96 -8.23 0.36
C PHE A 122 -2.37 -6.90 -0.30
N PHE A 123 -2.47 -5.83 0.49
CA PHE A 123 -2.77 -4.50 -0.04
C PHE A 123 -1.67 -4.02 -0.98
N SER A 124 -0.40 -4.28 -0.67
CA SER A 124 0.70 -3.92 -1.57
C SER A 124 0.59 -4.60 -2.94
N ASP A 125 0.25 -5.89 -3.00
CA ASP A 125 0.09 -6.60 -4.27
C ASP A 125 -1.17 -6.11 -5.01
N LEU A 126 -2.29 -5.93 -4.31
CA LEU A 126 -3.55 -5.42 -4.87
C LEU A 126 -3.41 -4.02 -5.49
N PHE A 127 -2.75 -3.09 -4.79
CA PHE A 127 -2.57 -1.72 -5.28
C PHE A 127 -1.50 -1.64 -6.37
N ALA A 128 -0.44 -2.44 -6.29
CA ALA A 128 0.54 -2.48 -7.37
C ALA A 128 -0.08 -3.01 -8.67
N GLU A 129 -0.93 -4.04 -8.61
CA GLU A 129 -1.68 -4.52 -9.78
C GLU A 129 -2.58 -3.42 -10.37
N LYS A 130 -3.30 -2.68 -9.51
CA LYS A 130 -4.16 -1.56 -9.95
C LYS A 130 -3.38 -0.38 -10.53
N VAL A 131 -2.16 -0.10 -10.07
CA VAL A 131 -1.30 0.97 -10.63
C VAL A 131 -0.66 0.53 -11.95
N ASP A 132 -0.31 -0.75 -12.07
CA ASP A 132 0.35 -1.30 -13.26
C ASP A 132 -0.64 -1.49 -14.43
N ALA A 133 -1.91 -1.85 -14.16
CA ALA A 133 -2.90 -2.13 -15.21
C ALA A 133 -3.22 -0.93 -16.14
N PRO A 134 -3.42 0.31 -15.66
CA PRO A 134 -3.57 1.49 -16.51
C PRO A 134 -2.29 1.82 -17.29
N ARG A 135 -1.10 1.63 -16.68
CA ARG A 135 0.19 1.87 -17.33
C ARG A 135 0.47 0.90 -18.47
N MET A 136 0.13 -0.38 -18.28
CA MET A 136 0.21 -1.37 -19.36
C MET A 136 -0.72 -1.03 -20.51
N LYS A 137 -1.98 -0.65 -20.24
CA LYS A 137 -2.95 -0.26 -21.28
C LYS A 137 -2.51 0.96 -22.09
N ALA A 138 -1.93 1.97 -21.44
CA ALA A 138 -1.39 3.14 -22.14
C ALA A 138 -0.19 2.77 -23.02
N LYS A 139 0.70 1.91 -22.51
CA LYS A 139 1.86 1.46 -23.28
C LYS A 139 1.47 0.65 -24.53
N THR A 140 0.48 -0.24 -24.43
CA THR A 140 -0.01 -0.98 -25.60
C THR A 140 -0.75 -0.10 -26.59
N SER A 141 -1.51 0.92 -26.16
CA SER A 141 -2.12 1.85 -27.11
C SER A 141 -1.07 2.67 -27.87
N ASP A 142 -0.01 3.11 -27.18
CA ASP A 142 1.08 3.87 -27.79
C ASP A 142 1.88 2.99 -28.78
N GLU A 143 2.11 1.71 -28.47
CA GLU A 143 2.74 0.75 -29.40
C GLU A 143 1.85 0.43 -30.61
N GLU A 144 0.54 0.25 -30.41
CA GLU A 144 -0.40 0.02 -31.52
C GLU A 144 -0.50 1.24 -32.45
N ASP A 145 -0.51 2.45 -31.93
CA ASP A 145 -0.58 3.66 -32.74
C ASP A 145 0.72 3.92 -33.50
N ASN A 146 1.89 3.69 -32.88
CA ASN A 146 3.17 3.73 -33.58
C ASN A 146 3.24 2.68 -34.70
N LEU A 147 2.72 1.47 -34.48
CA LEU A 147 2.73 0.41 -35.49
C LEU A 147 1.80 0.74 -36.67
N LYS A 148 0.63 1.36 -36.41
CA LYS A 148 -0.27 1.85 -37.47
C LYS A 148 0.37 2.95 -38.30
N ASP A 149 1.09 3.87 -37.68
CA ASP A 149 1.79 4.95 -38.38
C ASP A 149 2.90 4.42 -39.29
N LEU A 150 3.68 3.45 -38.81
CA LEU A 150 4.71 2.77 -39.62
C LEU A 150 4.10 2.03 -40.81
N LEU A 151 3.02 1.28 -40.59
CA LEU A 151 2.32 0.58 -41.67
C LEU A 151 1.70 1.57 -42.67
N ALA A 152 1.12 2.69 -42.22
CA ALA A 152 0.56 3.71 -43.09
C ALA A 152 1.64 4.43 -43.94
N GLU A 153 2.84 4.64 -43.38
CA GLU A 153 3.98 5.19 -44.10
C GLU A 153 4.51 4.20 -45.16
N GLU A 154 4.61 2.92 -44.81
CA GLU A 154 5.05 1.86 -45.73
C GLU A 154 4.04 1.68 -46.88
N THR A 155 2.74 1.70 -46.57
CA THR A 155 1.66 1.61 -47.56
C THR A 155 1.68 2.81 -48.52
N ARG A 156 1.97 4.02 -48.00
CA ARG A 156 2.19 5.22 -48.83
C ARG A 156 3.41 5.08 -49.74
N LYS A 157 4.54 4.57 -49.23
CA LYS A 157 5.76 4.32 -50.03
C LYS A 157 5.53 3.30 -51.15
N ILE A 158 4.78 2.23 -50.86
CA ILE A 158 4.43 1.20 -51.86
C ILE A 158 3.53 1.83 -52.93
N THR A 159 2.46 2.53 -52.53
CA THR A 159 1.51 3.19 -53.44
C THR A 159 2.20 4.22 -54.35
N PHE A 160 3.20 4.95 -53.84
CA PHE A 160 4.00 5.90 -54.61
C PHE A 160 4.91 5.20 -55.64
N LYS A 161 5.44 4.01 -55.32
CA LYS A 161 6.22 3.19 -56.27
C LYS A 161 5.36 2.57 -57.37
N THR A 162 4.13 2.16 -57.08
CA THR A 162 3.22 1.56 -58.08
C THR A 162 2.51 2.57 -58.98
N THR A 163 2.45 3.85 -58.58
CA THR A 163 1.86 4.93 -59.39
C THR A 163 2.87 5.68 -60.27
N MET A 164 4.17 5.40 -60.15
CA MET A 164 5.13 5.87 -61.14
C MET A 164 4.89 5.15 -62.47
N PRO A 165 4.61 5.86 -63.58
CA PRO A 165 4.46 5.23 -64.88
C PRO A 165 5.79 4.55 -65.22
N ALA A 166 5.72 3.24 -65.47
CA ALA A 166 6.78 2.49 -66.11
C ALA A 166 6.93 2.99 -67.56
N ASN A 167 7.47 4.19 -67.74
CA ASN A 167 7.89 4.71 -69.03
C ASN A 167 8.87 5.86 -68.85
N ALA A 168 10.15 5.50 -68.84
CA ALA A 168 11.18 6.27 -69.51
C ALA A 168 12.23 5.27 -70.00
N ARG A 169 12.22 5.06 -71.31
CA ARG A 169 13.29 4.47 -72.09
C ARG A 169 14.57 5.29 -71.97
#